data_AF-A0A1P8RUS5-F1
#
_entry.id   AF-A0A1P8RUS5-F1
#
_cell.length_a   1.000
_cell.length_b   1.000
_cell.length_c   1.000
_cell.angle_alpha   90.00
_cell.angle_beta   90.00
_cell.angle_gamma   90.00
#
_symmetry.space_group_name_H-M   'P 1'
#
loop_
_entity.id
_entity.type
_entity.pdbx_description
1 polymer ?
#
loop_
_entity_poly.entity_id
_entity_poly.type
_entity_poly.pdbx_seq_one_letter_code
_entity_poly.pdbx_strand_id
1 'polypeptide(L)'
;MTNFYKTLSLLALLLMVWSCGEDNDTNFTLKGSIKDLKKGVVYLQKEVDSTIVHLDSMVISGQPEFTLKTNLEEPMLLYLKLFKNDGEEHYIPFFADEGVTEIKTTLKNFNFDAEIKGSKPQDLLNEYTKVMSKFNNQNLDIIEANFLAQKNNDSIAADSLNKASEVLYKRKYSYTIQFALNNRDNIIAPYLALYEVPSANPIYVDSIYNGLTENVKNSFYGKKLGDFIAERNSEQ
;
A
#
# COMPACT_ATOMS: atom_id res chain seq x y z
N MET A 1 -54.68 -20.26 33.64
CA MET A 1 -53.30 -20.46 33.16
C MET A 1 -53.00 -19.85 31.78
N THR A 2 -53.97 -19.36 31.00
CA THR A 2 -53.72 -18.85 29.63
C THR A 2 -53.27 -17.39 29.53
N ASN A 3 -53.51 -16.56 30.56
CA ASN A 3 -53.12 -15.14 30.54
C ASN A 3 -51.66 -14.88 30.94
N PHE A 4 -51.04 -15.82 31.68
CA PHE A 4 -49.65 -15.69 32.13
C PHE A 4 -48.64 -15.95 30.99
N TYR A 5 -48.98 -16.88 30.07
CA TYR A 5 -48.17 -17.15 28.88
C TYR A 5 -48.25 -16.02 27.85
N LYS A 6 -49.35 -15.26 27.78
CA LYS A 6 -49.47 -14.07 26.91
C LYS A 6 -48.62 -12.91 27.40
N THR A 7 -48.56 -12.67 28.71
CA THR A 7 -47.70 -11.64 29.29
C THR A 7 -46.21 -12.02 29.21
N LEU A 8 -45.88 -13.30 29.36
CA LEU A 8 -44.50 -13.79 29.20
C LEU A 8 -44.04 -13.75 27.73
N SER A 9 -44.95 -14.01 26.78
CA SER A 9 -44.69 -13.91 25.34
C SER A 9 -44.52 -12.47 24.86
N LEU A 10 -45.14 -11.47 25.52
CA LEU A 10 -44.90 -10.06 25.22
C LEU A 10 -43.57 -9.55 25.79
N LEU A 11 -43.13 -10.06 26.94
CA LEU A 11 -41.87 -9.65 27.57
C LEU A 11 -40.65 -10.24 26.84
N ALA A 12 -40.78 -11.44 26.25
CA ALA A 12 -39.74 -12.04 25.42
C ALA A 12 -39.54 -11.32 24.06
N LEU A 13 -40.56 -10.61 23.56
CA LEU A 13 -40.49 -9.87 22.30
C LEU A 13 -39.86 -8.47 22.46
N LEU A 14 -39.82 -7.92 23.68
CA LEU A 14 -39.18 -6.63 23.97
C LEU A 14 -37.65 -6.72 24.18
N LEU A 15 -37.08 -7.92 24.31
CA LEU A 15 -35.64 -8.10 24.49
C LEU A 15 -34.85 -8.23 23.17
N MET A 16 -35.53 -8.23 22.01
CA MET A 16 -34.86 -8.35 20.70
C MET A 16 -34.45 -7.01 20.06
N VAL A 17 -34.66 -5.87 20.72
CA VAL A 17 -34.42 -4.55 20.11
C VAL A 17 -33.06 -3.92 20.45
N TRP A 18 -32.22 -4.58 21.26
CA TRP A 18 -30.86 -4.12 21.57
C TRP A 18 -29.82 -5.07 20.98
N SER A 19 -29.65 -5.00 19.66
CA SER A 19 -28.40 -5.37 18.99
C SER A 19 -28.14 -4.39 17.84
N CYS A 20 -28.19 -3.09 18.15
CA CYS A 20 -27.35 -2.14 17.42
C CYS A 20 -25.96 -2.30 18.02
N GLY A 21 -25.07 -2.98 17.31
CA GLY A 21 -23.67 -3.09 17.70
C GLY A 21 -23.10 -1.68 17.88
N GLU A 22 -22.65 -1.41 19.09
CA GLU A 22 -21.85 -0.24 19.43
C GLU A 22 -20.63 -0.18 18.50
N ASP A 23 -20.23 1.04 18.15
CA ASP A 23 -19.04 1.34 17.35
C ASP A 23 -17.89 0.41 17.76
N ASN A 24 -17.51 -0.50 16.87
CA ASN A 24 -16.33 -1.33 17.05
C ASN A 24 -15.15 -0.39 17.32
N ASP A 25 -14.54 -0.54 18.50
CA ASP A 25 -13.42 0.25 19.01
C ASP A 25 -12.16 -0.08 18.18
N THR A 26 -12.15 0.33 16.91
CA THR A 26 -11.07 0.08 15.96
C THR A 26 -10.06 1.20 16.03
N ASN A 27 -8.77 0.87 16.08
CA ASN A 27 -7.71 1.89 16.12
C ASN A 27 -7.38 2.52 14.77
N PHE A 28 -7.91 2.01 13.64
CA PHE A 28 -7.75 2.62 12.32
C PHE A 28 -9.08 2.89 11.63
N THR A 29 -9.16 4.05 10.96
CA THR A 29 -10.28 4.46 10.11
C THR A 29 -9.80 5.00 8.77
N LEU A 30 -10.25 4.39 7.67
CA LEU A 30 -10.13 4.93 6.32
C LEU A 30 -11.40 5.71 5.97
N LYS A 31 -11.27 7.02 5.73
CA LYS A 31 -12.30 7.85 5.13
C LYS A 31 -12.00 8.03 3.66
N GLY A 32 -12.96 7.81 2.78
CA GLY A 32 -12.71 7.99 1.36
C GLY A 32 -13.85 8.59 0.57
N SER A 33 -13.51 9.18 -0.57
CA SER A 33 -14.47 9.66 -1.55
C SER A 33 -14.01 9.35 -2.97
N ILE A 34 -14.96 8.91 -3.80
CA ILE A 34 -14.71 8.58 -5.20
C ILE A 34 -15.63 9.45 -6.04
N LYS A 35 -15.07 10.48 -6.66
CA LYS A 35 -15.82 11.39 -7.51
C LYS A 35 -16.46 10.63 -8.67
N ASP A 36 -17.73 10.95 -8.94
CA ASP A 36 -18.57 10.37 -10.00
C ASP A 36 -18.98 8.90 -9.81
N LEU A 37 -18.67 8.28 -8.66
CA LEU A 37 -19.15 6.95 -8.33
C LEU A 37 -20.57 6.98 -7.77
N LYS A 38 -21.50 6.30 -8.46
CA LYS A 38 -22.90 6.16 -8.02
C LYS A 38 -23.18 4.86 -7.27
N LYS A 39 -22.59 3.76 -7.76
CA LYS A 39 -22.78 2.42 -7.22
C LYS A 39 -21.49 1.61 -7.32
N GLY A 40 -21.20 0.80 -6.32
CA GLY A 40 -20.05 -0.08 -6.27
C GLY A 40 -19.88 -0.67 -4.88
N VAL A 41 -18.86 -1.51 -4.70
CA VAL A 41 -18.46 -1.97 -3.36
C VAL A 41 -17.01 -1.61 -3.16
N VAL A 42 -16.71 -0.93 -2.06
CA VAL A 42 -15.32 -0.69 -1.64
C VAL A 42 -14.91 -1.70 -0.61
N TYR A 43 -13.66 -2.13 -0.68
CA TYR A 43 -13.06 -3.05 0.28
C TYR A 43 -11.78 -2.45 0.83
N LEU A 44 -11.56 -2.65 2.12
CA LEU A 44 -10.25 -2.47 2.76
C LEU A 44 -9.60 -3.85 2.79
N GLN A 45 -8.41 -3.97 2.21
CA GLN A 45 -7.74 -5.25 2.06
C GLN A 45 -6.29 -5.19 2.53
N LYS A 46 -5.75 -6.35 2.90
CA LYS A 46 -4.31 -6.57 3.07
C LYS A 46 -3.88 -7.82 2.30
N GLU A 47 -2.61 -7.86 1.92
CA GLU A 47 -1.98 -9.07 1.38
C GLU A 47 -1.20 -9.79 2.49
N VAL A 48 -1.45 -11.09 2.64
CA VAL A 48 -0.71 -11.98 3.56
C VAL A 48 -0.33 -13.23 2.78
N ASP A 49 0.96 -13.48 2.63
CA ASP A 49 1.52 -14.66 1.94
C ASP A 49 0.83 -14.93 0.58
N SER A 50 0.78 -13.89 -0.26
CA SER A 50 0.14 -13.90 -1.59
C SER A 50 -1.38 -14.13 -1.59
N THR A 51 -2.02 -14.06 -0.44
CA THR A 51 -3.48 -14.14 -0.28
C THR A 51 -4.05 -12.78 0.09
N ILE A 52 -5.14 -12.40 -0.58
CA ILE A 52 -5.87 -11.17 -0.27
C ILE A 52 -6.88 -11.44 0.86
N VAL A 53 -6.79 -10.65 1.93
CA VAL A 53 -7.73 -10.68 3.05
C VAL A 53 -8.57 -9.42 3.05
N HIS A 54 -9.89 -9.57 3.04
CA HIS A 54 -10.82 -8.46 3.24
C HIS A 54 -10.93 -8.12 4.73
N LEU A 55 -10.56 -6.90 5.09
CA LEU A 55 -10.62 -6.38 6.46
C LEU A 55 -11.97 -5.74 6.75
N ASP A 56 -12.49 -4.98 5.78
CA ASP A 56 -13.80 -4.34 5.85
C ASP A 56 -14.35 -4.08 4.44
N SER A 57 -15.64 -3.77 4.34
CA SER A 57 -16.27 -3.42 3.09
C SER A 57 -17.49 -2.52 3.28
N MET A 58 -17.81 -1.73 2.25
CA MET A 58 -19.02 -0.92 2.24
C MET A 58 -19.64 -0.87 0.85
N VAL A 59 -20.96 -1.03 0.77
CA VAL A 59 -21.72 -0.82 -0.47
C VAL A 59 -21.95 0.67 -0.67
N ILE A 60 -21.55 1.17 -1.84
CA ILE A 60 -21.80 2.54 -2.29
C ILE A 60 -23.13 2.57 -3.07
N SER A 61 -24.04 3.45 -2.66
CA SER A 61 -25.36 3.65 -3.28
C SER A 61 -25.77 5.13 -3.24
N GLY A 62 -24.96 5.98 -3.86
CA GLY A 62 -25.25 7.41 -4.06
C GLY A 62 -24.67 8.34 -2.98
N GLN A 63 -24.13 7.80 -1.89
CA GLN A 63 -23.38 8.61 -0.93
C GLN A 63 -22.00 9.03 -1.50
N PRO A 64 -21.53 10.26 -1.23
CA PRO A 64 -20.26 10.78 -1.77
C PRO A 64 -19.03 10.24 -1.03
N GLU A 65 -19.21 9.77 0.20
CA GLU A 65 -18.15 9.37 1.11
C GLU A 65 -18.44 7.97 1.68
N PHE A 66 -17.38 7.26 2.02
CA PHE A 66 -17.43 5.97 2.70
C PHE A 66 -16.43 5.95 3.86
N THR A 67 -16.66 5.04 4.79
CA THR A 67 -15.76 4.80 5.92
C THR A 67 -15.55 3.29 6.07
N LEU A 68 -14.29 2.90 6.21
CA LEU A 68 -13.88 1.52 6.47
C LEU A 68 -12.99 1.52 7.72
N LYS A 69 -13.07 0.47 8.53
CA LYS A 69 -12.40 0.38 9.84
C LYS A 69 -11.69 -0.95 10.01
N THR A 70 -10.56 -0.97 10.71
CA THR A 70 -9.88 -2.21 11.14
C THR A 70 -9.03 -1.95 12.37
N ASN A 71 -8.58 -3.01 13.02
CA ASN A 71 -7.48 -2.94 13.98
C ASN A 71 -6.14 -3.20 13.27
N LEU A 72 -5.11 -2.43 13.65
CA LEU A 72 -3.72 -2.56 13.20
C LEU A 72 -2.81 -2.72 14.42
N GLU A 73 -1.95 -3.72 14.40
CA GLU A 73 -0.94 -3.90 15.47
C GLU A 73 0.28 -3.00 15.24
N GLU A 74 0.52 -2.63 13.99
CA GLU A 74 1.63 -1.79 13.54
C GLU A 74 1.33 -1.21 12.15
N PRO A 75 2.12 -0.22 11.66
CA PRO A 75 1.87 0.35 10.34
C PRO A 75 2.13 -0.67 9.22
N MET A 76 1.21 -0.73 8.25
CA MET A 76 1.17 -1.76 7.21
C MET A 76 0.64 -1.19 5.88
N LEU A 77 1.11 -1.76 4.76
CA LEU A 77 0.53 -1.51 3.45
C LEU A 77 -0.85 -2.18 3.33
N LEU A 78 -1.89 -1.36 3.17
CA LEU A 78 -3.26 -1.77 2.88
C LEU A 78 -3.66 -1.35 1.47
N TYR A 79 -4.79 -1.88 1.02
CA TYR A 79 -5.36 -1.59 -0.29
C TYR A 79 -6.81 -1.15 -0.15
N LEU A 80 -7.14 -0.02 -0.75
CA LEU A 80 -8.53 0.34 -1.03
C LEU A 80 -8.88 -0.24 -2.41
N LYS A 81 -9.75 -1.24 -2.45
CA LYS A 81 -10.25 -1.85 -3.70
C LYS A 81 -11.65 -1.35 -4.03
N LEU A 82 -11.91 -1.03 -5.29
CA LEU A 82 -13.23 -0.74 -5.83
C LEU A 82 -13.69 -1.90 -6.73
N PHE A 83 -14.80 -2.53 -6.39
CA PHE A 83 -15.47 -3.50 -7.24
C PHE A 83 -16.67 -2.86 -7.94
N LYS A 84 -16.62 -2.82 -9.29
CA LYS A 84 -17.70 -2.29 -10.14
C LYS A 84 -18.10 -3.20 -11.32
N ASN A 85 -17.72 -4.49 -11.25
CA ASN A 85 -18.11 -5.54 -12.20
C ASN A 85 -17.78 -5.23 -13.68
N ASP A 86 -16.62 -4.64 -13.94
CA ASP A 86 -16.12 -4.29 -15.28
C ASP A 86 -14.96 -5.19 -15.75
N GLY A 87 -14.54 -6.15 -14.91
CA GLY A 87 -13.44 -7.07 -15.22
C GLY A 87 -12.04 -6.47 -15.00
N GLU A 88 -11.95 -5.24 -14.50
CA GLU A 88 -10.68 -4.57 -14.19
C GLU A 88 -10.43 -4.52 -12.67
N GLU A 89 -9.14 -4.51 -12.31
CA GLU A 89 -8.71 -4.39 -10.92
C GLU A 89 -8.46 -2.92 -10.57
N HIS A 90 -9.30 -2.37 -9.69
CA HIS A 90 -9.21 -1.00 -9.22
C HIS A 90 -8.75 -1.01 -7.76
N TYR A 91 -7.48 -0.70 -7.52
CA TYR A 91 -6.92 -0.64 -6.17
C TYR A 91 -5.96 0.53 -5.99
N ILE A 92 -5.94 1.07 -4.78
CA ILE A 92 -5.02 2.12 -4.33
C ILE A 92 -4.25 1.55 -3.13
N PRO A 93 -2.94 1.27 -3.27
CA PRO A 93 -2.11 0.90 -2.13
C PRO A 93 -1.80 2.12 -1.27
N PHE A 94 -1.79 1.96 0.05
CA PHE A 94 -1.43 3.02 0.99
C PHE A 94 -0.92 2.44 2.31
N PHE A 95 -0.01 3.15 2.97
CA PHE A 95 0.42 2.83 4.32
C PHE A 95 -0.59 3.32 5.34
N ALA A 96 -1.19 2.39 6.05
CA ALA A 96 -2.04 2.63 7.19
C ALA A 96 -1.24 2.57 8.49
N ASP A 97 -1.65 3.35 9.48
CA ASP A 97 -1.18 3.34 10.86
C ASP A 97 -2.38 3.73 11.75
N GLU A 98 -2.28 3.59 13.06
CA GLU A 98 -3.34 4.00 13.97
C GLU A 98 -3.81 5.44 13.70
N GLY A 99 -5.12 5.66 13.78
CA GLY A 99 -5.77 6.94 13.50
C GLY A 99 -6.54 6.95 12.18
N VAL A 100 -6.46 8.08 11.47
CA VAL A 100 -7.31 8.35 10.30
C VAL A 100 -6.46 8.51 9.05
N THR A 101 -6.82 7.77 8.00
CA THR A 101 -6.34 8.02 6.63
C THR A 101 -7.49 8.50 5.77
N GLU A 102 -7.24 9.51 4.94
CA GLU A 102 -8.16 10.06 3.96
C GLU A 102 -7.67 9.76 2.54
N ILE A 103 -8.54 9.18 1.71
CA ILE A 103 -8.27 8.93 0.29
C ILE A 103 -9.34 9.60 -0.57
N LYS A 104 -8.92 10.46 -1.49
CA LYS A 104 -9.80 11.08 -2.50
C LYS A 104 -9.33 10.66 -3.88
N THR A 105 -10.24 10.20 -4.73
CA THR A 105 -9.92 9.80 -6.11
C THR A 105 -11.09 10.03 -7.04
N THR A 106 -10.92 9.74 -8.34
CA THR A 106 -11.99 9.81 -9.35
C THR A 106 -12.32 8.42 -9.87
N LEU A 107 -13.57 8.19 -10.28
CA LEU A 107 -13.95 6.92 -10.91
C LEU A 107 -13.19 6.67 -12.23
N LYS A 108 -12.85 7.75 -12.95
CA LYS A 108 -12.20 7.69 -14.27
C LYS A 108 -10.78 7.13 -14.18
N ASN A 109 -10.02 7.58 -13.18
CA ASN A 109 -8.62 7.22 -13.00
C ASN A 109 -8.38 6.77 -11.56
N PHE A 110 -9.17 5.81 -11.08
CA PHE A 110 -9.20 5.40 -9.67
C PHE A 110 -7.81 5.15 -9.08
N ASN A 111 -6.97 4.41 -9.81
CA ASN A 111 -5.64 4.00 -9.36
C ASN A 111 -4.62 5.16 -9.37
N PHE A 112 -4.87 6.26 -10.10
CA PHE A 112 -3.86 7.27 -10.42
C PHE A 112 -4.19 8.68 -9.91
N ASP A 113 -5.47 9.05 -9.80
CA ASP A 113 -5.91 10.36 -9.29
C ASP A 113 -5.97 10.39 -7.75
N ALA A 114 -5.46 9.35 -7.08
CA ALA A 114 -5.56 9.21 -5.63
C ALA A 114 -4.71 10.25 -4.88
N GLU A 115 -5.37 11.06 -4.07
CA GLU A 115 -4.74 11.90 -3.06
C GLU A 115 -4.90 11.24 -1.69
N ILE A 116 -3.78 10.92 -1.06
CA ILE A 116 -3.74 10.20 0.22
C ILE A 116 -3.14 11.12 1.29
N LYS A 117 -3.89 11.33 2.37
CA LYS A 117 -3.41 11.96 3.61
C LYS A 117 -3.53 10.94 4.72
N GLY A 118 -2.44 10.63 5.40
CA GLY A 118 -2.48 9.56 6.38
C GLY A 118 -1.29 9.57 7.32
N SER A 119 -0.73 8.37 7.49
CA SER A 119 0.33 8.11 8.46
C SER A 119 1.68 8.70 8.06
N LYS A 120 2.61 8.82 9.03
CA LYS A 120 4.00 9.21 8.77
C LYS A 120 4.68 8.30 7.71
N PRO A 121 4.53 6.96 7.74
CA PRO A 121 4.98 6.11 6.64
C PRO A 121 4.40 6.48 5.27
N GLN A 122 3.12 6.85 5.19
CA GLN A 122 2.51 7.28 3.93
C GLN A 122 3.12 8.60 3.42
N ASP A 123 3.39 9.56 4.30
CA ASP A 123 4.06 10.81 3.92
C ASP A 123 5.47 10.55 3.37
N LEU A 124 6.21 9.64 3.99
CA LEU A 124 7.53 9.21 3.49
C LEU A 124 7.44 8.48 2.15
N LEU A 125 6.42 7.63 1.97
CA LEU A 125 6.15 6.98 0.69
C LEU A 125 5.79 8.02 -0.40
N ASN A 126 5.00 9.04 -0.07
CA ASN A 126 4.67 10.15 -0.99
C ASN A 126 5.92 10.93 -1.40
N GLU A 127 6.82 11.23 -0.46
CA GLU A 127 8.10 11.89 -0.75
C GLU A 127 8.97 11.03 -1.68
N TYR A 128 9.13 9.75 -1.35
CA TYR A 128 9.91 8.80 -2.12
C TYR A 128 9.37 8.64 -3.55
N THR A 129 8.07 8.38 -3.69
CA THR A 129 7.41 8.15 -4.98
C THR A 129 7.46 9.38 -5.88
N LYS A 130 7.36 10.59 -5.31
CA LYS A 130 7.57 11.85 -6.04
C LYS A 130 8.94 11.91 -6.69
N VAL A 131 9.99 11.47 -6.02
CA VAL A 131 11.33 11.38 -6.63
C VAL A 131 11.42 10.24 -7.63
N MET A 132 10.84 9.08 -7.34
CA MET A 132 10.81 7.93 -8.26
C MET A 132 10.12 8.25 -9.59
N SER A 133 9.08 9.09 -9.58
CA SER A 133 8.41 9.53 -10.81
C SER A 133 9.37 10.18 -11.81
N LYS A 134 10.39 10.91 -11.33
CA LYS A 134 11.40 11.56 -12.19
C LYS A 134 12.32 10.53 -12.82
N PHE A 135 12.75 9.54 -12.05
CA PHE A 135 13.53 8.41 -12.58
C PHE A 135 12.74 7.61 -13.61
N ASN A 136 11.44 7.38 -13.36
CA ASN A 136 10.58 6.67 -14.29
C ASN A 136 10.42 7.45 -15.61
N ASN A 137 10.19 8.76 -15.55
CA ASN A 137 10.08 9.60 -16.76
C ASN A 137 11.39 9.58 -17.57
N GLN A 138 12.54 9.76 -16.90
CA GLN A 138 13.85 9.67 -17.57
C GLN A 138 14.09 8.30 -18.20
N ASN A 139 13.61 7.23 -17.56
CA ASN A 139 13.72 5.89 -18.11
C ASN A 139 12.84 5.70 -19.36
N LEU A 140 11.63 6.28 -19.36
CA LEU A 140 10.75 6.27 -20.54
C LEU A 140 11.38 7.03 -21.71
N ASP A 141 11.99 8.19 -21.46
CA ASP A 141 12.71 8.96 -22.48
C ASP A 141 13.87 8.14 -23.09
N ILE A 142 14.62 7.42 -22.26
CA ILE A 142 15.71 6.54 -22.71
C ILE A 142 15.16 5.36 -23.53
N ILE A 143 14.06 4.75 -23.09
CA ILE A 143 13.41 3.63 -23.81
C ILE A 143 12.96 4.08 -25.19
N GLU A 144 12.29 5.24 -25.29
CA GLU A 144 11.84 5.80 -26.56
C GLU A 144 13.04 6.07 -27.49
N ALA A 145 14.07 6.76 -26.99
CA ALA A 145 15.26 7.05 -27.77
C ALA A 145 15.98 5.78 -28.25
N ASN A 146 16.05 4.75 -27.40
CA ASN A 146 16.73 3.50 -27.73
C ASN A 146 15.96 2.72 -28.80
N PHE A 147 14.63 2.71 -28.71
CA PHE A 147 13.76 2.13 -29.74
C PHE A 147 13.99 2.81 -31.10
N LEU A 148 14.07 4.15 -31.14
CA LEU A 148 14.34 4.90 -32.36
C LEU A 148 15.74 4.64 -32.92
N ALA A 149 16.76 4.55 -32.08
CA ALA A 149 18.13 4.22 -32.49
C ALA A 149 18.21 2.83 -33.13
N GLN A 150 17.58 1.82 -32.51
CA GLN A 150 17.51 0.47 -33.03
C GLN A 150 16.76 0.41 -34.37
N LYS A 151 15.62 1.11 -34.48
CA LYS A 151 14.87 1.23 -35.74
C LYS A 151 15.71 1.80 -36.89
N ASN A 152 16.62 2.72 -36.58
CA ASN A 152 17.50 3.37 -37.55
C ASN A 152 18.84 2.63 -37.75
N ASN A 153 19.05 1.47 -37.09
CA ASN A 153 20.31 0.72 -37.09
C ASN A 153 21.52 1.55 -36.60
N ASP A 154 21.30 2.52 -35.71
CA ASP A 154 22.35 3.31 -35.08
C ASP A 154 22.84 2.61 -33.80
N SER A 155 23.81 1.72 -33.96
CA SER A 155 24.37 0.95 -32.84
C SER A 155 25.13 1.82 -31.83
N ILE A 156 25.75 2.91 -32.27
CA ILE A 156 26.52 3.80 -31.38
C ILE A 156 25.56 4.54 -30.43
N ALA A 157 24.44 5.05 -30.96
CA ALA A 157 23.41 5.68 -30.14
C ALA A 157 22.76 4.67 -29.18
N ALA A 158 22.43 3.47 -29.66
CA ALA A 158 21.85 2.42 -28.83
C ALA A 158 22.78 2.03 -27.66
N ASP A 159 24.07 1.81 -27.91
CA ASP A 159 25.05 1.49 -26.88
C ASP A 159 25.21 2.61 -25.84
N SER A 160 25.18 3.87 -26.28
CA SER A 160 25.22 5.04 -25.40
C SER A 160 23.99 5.10 -24.49
N LEU A 161 22.81 4.85 -25.04
CA LEU A 161 21.53 4.86 -24.31
C LEU A 161 21.43 3.70 -23.31
N ASN A 162 21.95 2.53 -23.65
CA ASN A 162 22.05 1.40 -22.72
C ASN A 162 22.91 1.76 -21.50
N LYS A 163 24.09 2.39 -21.71
CA LYS A 163 24.94 2.88 -20.62
C LYS A 163 24.24 3.96 -19.77
N ALA A 164 23.51 4.87 -20.40
CA ALA A 164 22.73 5.88 -19.70
C ALA A 164 21.64 5.25 -18.82
N SER A 165 20.96 4.20 -19.32
CA SER A 165 19.98 3.42 -18.57
C SER A 165 20.61 2.75 -17.34
N GLU A 166 21.78 2.11 -17.48
CA GLU A 166 22.49 1.51 -16.35
C GLU A 166 22.88 2.55 -15.27
N VAL A 167 23.35 3.73 -15.68
CA VAL A 167 23.67 4.82 -14.76
C VAL A 167 22.41 5.31 -14.05
N LEU A 168 21.31 5.47 -14.77
CA LEU A 168 20.03 5.89 -14.20
C LEU A 168 19.53 4.87 -13.16
N TYR A 169 19.61 3.59 -13.48
CA TYR A 169 19.24 2.49 -12.58
C TYR A 169 20.08 2.51 -11.29
N LYS A 170 21.42 2.64 -11.40
CA LYS A 170 22.31 2.74 -10.24
C LYS A 170 21.97 3.95 -9.37
N ARG A 171 21.68 5.10 -9.98
CA ARG A 171 21.28 6.32 -9.25
C ARG A 171 19.94 6.15 -8.54
N LYS A 172 18.96 5.49 -9.17
CA LYS A 172 17.68 5.15 -8.53
C LYS A 172 17.93 4.30 -7.28
N TYR A 173 18.70 3.23 -7.41
CA TYR A 173 19.02 2.34 -6.29
C TYR A 173 19.78 3.05 -5.17
N SER A 174 20.79 3.85 -5.49
CA SER A 174 21.51 4.65 -4.50
C SER A 174 20.59 5.61 -3.74
N TYR A 175 19.64 6.24 -4.43
CA TYR A 175 18.64 7.09 -3.78
C TYR A 175 17.76 6.27 -2.83
N THR A 176 17.21 5.14 -3.27
CA THR A 176 16.36 4.28 -2.43
C THR A 176 17.10 3.78 -1.19
N ILE A 177 18.36 3.34 -1.34
CA ILE A 177 19.21 2.90 -0.23
C ILE A 177 19.44 4.05 0.76
N GLN A 178 19.82 5.24 0.28
CA GLN A 178 20.05 6.38 1.15
C GLN A 178 18.77 6.84 1.86
N PHE A 179 17.63 6.79 1.18
CA PHE A 179 16.33 7.13 1.75
C PHE A 179 15.98 6.16 2.90
N ALA A 180 16.19 4.85 2.71
CA ALA A 180 15.99 3.85 3.75
C ALA A 180 16.94 4.08 4.95
N LEU A 181 18.23 4.32 4.70
CA LEU A 181 19.22 4.60 5.77
C LEU A 181 18.87 5.85 6.60
N ASN A 182 18.31 6.87 5.95
CA ASN A 182 17.89 8.11 6.61
C ASN A 182 16.59 7.97 7.44
N ASN A 183 15.80 6.93 7.18
CA ASN A 183 14.50 6.69 7.83
C ASN A 183 14.48 5.36 8.62
N ARG A 184 15.62 4.99 9.21
CA ARG A 184 15.85 3.72 9.93
C ARG A 184 14.93 3.46 11.14
N ASP A 185 14.26 4.49 11.64
CA ASP A 185 13.29 4.43 12.73
C ASP A 185 11.85 4.26 12.24
N ASN A 186 11.65 4.08 10.93
CA ASN A 186 10.34 3.95 10.30
C ASN A 186 10.25 2.67 9.44
N ILE A 187 9.05 2.07 9.38
CA ILE A 187 8.80 0.84 8.61
C ILE A 187 9.02 1.01 7.09
N ILE A 188 9.10 2.24 6.60
CA ILE A 188 9.38 2.52 5.19
C ILE A 188 10.78 2.01 4.81
N ALA A 189 11.74 2.05 5.74
CA ALA A 189 13.11 1.62 5.47
C ALA A 189 13.21 0.13 5.10
N PRO A 190 12.72 -0.82 5.93
CA PRO A 190 12.74 -2.22 5.54
C PRO A 190 11.82 -2.53 4.35
N TYR A 191 10.68 -1.85 4.23
CA TYR A 191 9.79 -2.01 3.07
C TYR A 191 10.50 -1.68 1.75
N LEU A 192 11.15 -0.51 1.65
CA LEU A 192 11.87 -0.12 0.45
C LEU A 192 13.05 -1.06 0.15
N ALA A 193 13.77 -1.51 1.19
CA ALA A 193 14.86 -2.46 1.03
C ALA A 193 14.40 -3.80 0.42
N LEU A 194 13.25 -4.31 0.88
CA LEU A 194 12.66 -5.56 0.40
C LEU A 194 12.16 -5.44 -1.05
N TYR A 195 11.36 -4.41 -1.34
CA TYR A 195 10.54 -4.40 -2.55
C TYR A 195 11.08 -3.51 -3.67
N GLU A 196 11.86 -2.47 -3.35
CA GLU A 196 12.34 -1.50 -4.35
C GLU A 196 13.77 -1.76 -4.80
N VAL A 197 14.57 -2.44 -3.98
CA VAL A 197 15.97 -2.80 -4.30
C VAL A 197 16.29 -4.29 -4.12
N PRO A 198 15.44 -5.22 -4.61
CA PRO A 198 15.66 -6.67 -4.45
C PRO A 198 16.88 -7.19 -5.23
N SER A 199 17.54 -6.39 -6.06
CA SER A 199 18.78 -6.76 -6.75
C SER A 199 19.99 -5.96 -6.30
N ALA A 200 19.87 -5.18 -5.22
CA ALA A 200 21.01 -4.44 -4.69
C ALA A 200 22.09 -5.38 -4.15
N ASN A 201 23.34 -4.91 -4.18
CA ASN A 201 24.45 -5.62 -3.56
C ASN A 201 24.10 -5.90 -2.07
N PRO A 202 24.23 -7.14 -1.59
CA PRO A 202 23.88 -7.54 -0.22
C PRO A 202 24.44 -6.61 0.86
N ILE A 203 25.67 -6.08 0.68
CA ILE A 203 26.31 -5.15 1.63
C ILE A 203 25.41 -3.94 1.96
N TYR A 204 24.68 -3.41 0.97
CA TYR A 204 23.78 -2.27 1.20
C TYR A 204 22.50 -2.67 1.91
N VAL A 205 21.97 -3.85 1.60
CA VAL A 205 20.77 -4.40 2.25
C VAL A 205 21.07 -4.69 3.72
N ASP A 206 22.22 -5.29 4.01
CA ASP A 206 22.73 -5.53 5.36
C ASP A 206 22.94 -4.23 6.14
N SER A 207 23.49 -3.20 5.47
CA SER A 207 23.69 -1.88 6.08
C SER A 207 22.36 -1.24 6.49
N ILE A 208 21.33 -1.35 5.64
CA ILE A 208 19.98 -0.87 5.98
C ILE A 208 19.45 -1.62 7.20
N TYR A 209 19.45 -2.97 7.16
CA TYR A 209 18.92 -3.80 8.23
C TYR A 209 19.62 -3.54 9.57
N ASN A 210 20.95 -3.50 9.57
CA ASN A 210 21.73 -3.25 10.78
C ASN A 210 21.48 -1.85 11.37
N GLY A 211 21.21 -0.87 10.50
CA GLY A 211 20.87 0.50 10.89
C GLY A 211 19.48 0.67 11.49
N LEU A 212 18.56 -0.28 11.29
CA LEU A 212 17.19 -0.22 11.81
C LEU A 212 17.17 -0.17 13.35
N THR A 213 16.20 0.57 13.90
CA THR A 213 15.93 0.54 15.34
C THR A 213 15.35 -0.82 15.75
N GLU A 214 15.47 -1.16 17.03
CA GLU A 214 14.99 -2.45 17.54
C GLU A 214 13.48 -2.65 17.31
N ASN A 215 12.68 -1.59 17.48
CA ASN A 215 11.25 -1.63 17.20
C ASN A 215 10.98 -1.95 15.72
N VAL A 216 11.72 -1.33 14.80
CA VAL A 216 11.55 -1.58 13.35
C VAL A 216 12.05 -2.97 12.98
N LYS A 217 13.14 -3.47 13.56
CA LYS A 217 13.60 -4.86 13.33
C LYS A 217 12.55 -5.89 13.73
N ASN A 218 11.83 -5.62 14.83
CA ASN A 218 10.78 -6.51 15.34
C ASN A 218 9.43 -6.35 14.64
N SER A 219 9.27 -5.37 13.75
CA SER A 219 8.07 -5.20 12.91
C SER A 219 7.95 -6.25 11.80
N PHE A 220 6.78 -6.37 11.19
CA PHE A 220 6.54 -7.27 10.05
C PHE A 220 7.57 -7.10 8.92
N TYR A 221 7.77 -5.88 8.43
CA TYR A 221 8.73 -5.63 7.35
C TYR A 221 10.18 -5.80 7.82
N GLY A 222 10.49 -5.46 9.07
CA GLY A 222 11.82 -5.70 9.64
C GLY A 222 12.17 -7.18 9.68
N LYS A 223 11.26 -8.02 10.19
CA LYS A 223 11.41 -9.48 10.22
C LYS A 223 11.56 -10.05 8.81
N LYS A 224 10.66 -9.68 7.89
CA LYS A 224 10.74 -10.12 6.48
C LYS A 224 12.07 -9.74 5.83
N LEU A 225 12.63 -8.57 6.12
CA LEU A 225 13.95 -8.17 5.62
C LEU A 225 15.07 -9.03 6.22
N GLY A 226 15.00 -9.32 7.52
CA GLY A 226 15.93 -10.22 8.18
C GLY A 226 15.91 -11.63 7.57
N ASP A 227 14.71 -12.18 7.37
CA ASP A 227 14.52 -13.49 6.74
C ASP A 227 15.10 -13.53 5.32
N PHE A 228 14.79 -12.49 4.52
CA PHE A 228 15.32 -12.35 3.15
C PHE A 228 16.86 -12.30 3.09
N ILE A 229 17.51 -11.62 4.05
CA ILE A 229 18.97 -11.60 4.15
C ILE A 229 19.51 -13.00 4.52
N ALA A 230 18.85 -13.69 5.46
CA ALA A 230 19.25 -15.02 5.89
C ALA A 230 19.13 -16.06 4.75
N GLU A 231 18.05 -16.03 3.98
CA GLU A 231 17.82 -16.92 2.84
C GLU A 231 18.93 -16.77 1.79
N ARG A 232 19.26 -15.53 1.40
CA ARG A 232 20.35 -15.25 0.44
C ARG A 232 21.72 -15.77 0.88
N ASN A 233 22.00 -15.71 2.17
CA ASN A 233 23.27 -16.21 2.72
C ASN A 233 23.31 -17.74 2.79
N SER A 234 22.15 -18.42 2.78
CA SER A 234 22.07 -19.88 2.75
C SER A 234 22.20 -20.49 1.35
N GLU A 235 21.95 -19.69 0.30
CA GLU A 235 22.05 -20.10 -1.10
C GLU A 235 23.46 -19.90 -1.71
N GLN A 236 24.39 -19.27 -0.98
CA GLN A 236 25.80 -19.08 -1.36
C GLN A 236 26.72 -20.13 -0.73
#